data_AF-A0A7L8GEL1-F1
#
_entry.id   AF-A0A7L8GEL1-F1
#
_cell.length_a   1.000
_cell.length_b   1.000
_cell.length_c   1.000
_cell.angle_alpha   90.00
_cell.angle_beta   90.00
_cell.angle_gamma   90.00
#
_symmetry.space_group_name_H-M   'P 1'
#
loop_
_entity.id
_entity.type
_entity.pdbx_description
1 polymer ?
#
loop_
_entity_poly.entity_id
_entity_poly.type
_entity_poly.pdbx_seq_one_letter_code
_entity_poly.pdbx_strand_id
1 'polypeptide(L)' 'LLSGILKITLLIVLCSFFFSSVSSPLMLVLLILMQTILVSVMIYYAHLSFWMSYILILIFLGGMLVIFIYIAS' A
#
# COMPACT_ATOMS: atom_id res chain seq x y z
N LEU A 1 21.42 -3.01 -1.21
CA LEU A 1 20.42 -1.95 -1.48
C LEU A 1 19.63 -2.23 -2.76
N LEU A 2 20.27 -2.25 -3.92
CA LEU A 2 19.60 -2.56 -5.21
C LEU A 2 18.87 -3.91 -5.22
N SER A 3 19.51 -4.96 -4.68
CA SER A 3 18.90 -6.29 -4.55
C SER A 3 17.70 -6.33 -3.60
N GLY A 4 17.63 -5.42 -2.62
CA GLY A 4 16.48 -5.29 -1.71
C GLY A 4 15.31 -4.60 -2.41
N ILE A 5 15.59 -3.51 -3.13
CA ILE A 5 14.61 -2.75 -3.92
C ILE A 5 13.94 -3.67 -4.96
N LEU A 6 14.74 -4.48 -5.68
CA LEU A 6 14.21 -5.42 -6.66
C LEU A 6 13.30 -6.50 -6.07
N LYS A 7 13.55 -6.94 -4.83
CA LYS A 7 12.67 -7.91 -4.15
C LYS A 7 11.32 -7.29 -3.78
N ILE A 8 11.32 -6.03 -3.36
CA ILE A 8 10.10 -5.35 -2.92
C ILE A 8 9.28 -4.89 -4.14
N THR A 9 9.89 -4.46 -5.25
CA THR A 9 9.14 -4.22 -6.50
C THR A 9 8.41 -5.48 -6.96
N LEU A 10 9.07 -6.64 -6.92
CA LEU A 10 8.45 -7.94 -7.25
C LEU A 10 7.23 -8.21 -6.37
N LEU A 11 7.33 -7.95 -5.06
CA LEU A 11 6.23 -8.16 -4.13
C LEU A 11 5.03 -7.24 -4.43
N ILE A 12 5.28 -5.98 -4.81
CA ILE A 12 4.23 -5.01 -5.18
C ILE A 12 3.52 -5.46 -6.45
N VAL A 13 4.25 -5.95 -7.45
CA VAL A 13 3.65 -6.46 -8.69
C VAL A 13 2.78 -7.67 -8.40
N LEU A 14 3.22 -8.61 -7.56
CA LEU A 14 2.40 -9.75 -7.15
C LEU A 14 1.12 -9.32 -6.43
N CYS A 15 1.21 -8.37 -5.48
CA CYS A 15 0.03 -7.79 -4.83
C CYS A 15 -0.93 -7.14 -5.84
N SER A 16 -0.42 -6.43 -6.85
CA SER A 16 -1.27 -5.79 -7.87
C SER A 16 -2.03 -6.80 -8.73
N PHE A 17 -1.48 -8.00 -8.97
CA PHE A 17 -2.23 -9.07 -9.62
C PHE A 17 -3.36 -9.58 -8.73
N PHE A 18 -3.11 -9.76 -7.43
CA PHE A 18 -4.18 -10.12 -6.49
C PHE A 18 -5.26 -9.05 -6.37
N PHE A 19 -4.91 -7.75 -6.50
CA PHE A 19 -5.90 -6.67 -6.52
C PHE A 19 -6.94 -6.87 -7.63
N SER A 20 -6.49 -7.27 -8.82
CA SER A 20 -7.38 -7.46 -9.98
C SER A 20 -8.32 -8.66 -9.86
N SER A 21 -8.01 -9.64 -9.00
CA SER A 21 -8.78 -10.89 -8.87
C SER A 21 -9.77 -10.90 -7.70
N VAL A 22 -9.78 -9.87 -6.86
CA VAL A 22 -10.66 -9.77 -5.70
C VAL A 22 -11.96 -9.06 -6.07
N SER A 23 -13.10 -9.71 -5.81
CA SER A 23 -14.44 -9.19 -6.10
C SER A 23 -15.12 -8.51 -4.91
N SER A 24 -14.75 -8.87 -3.67
CA SER A 24 -15.39 -8.30 -2.48
C SER A 24 -14.80 -6.92 -2.14
N PRO A 25 -15.63 -5.88 -1.98
CA PRO A 25 -15.17 -4.50 -1.76
C PRO A 25 -14.36 -4.38 -0.46
N LEU A 26 -14.69 -5.18 0.56
CA LEU A 26 -13.96 -5.20 1.82
C LEU A 26 -12.53 -5.77 1.67
N MET A 27 -12.35 -6.88 0.94
CA MET A 27 -10.99 -7.38 0.66
C MET A 27 -10.22 -6.44 -0.23
N LEU A 28 -10.89 -5.74 -1.17
CA LEU A 28 -10.26 -4.74 -2.02
C LEU A 28 -9.60 -3.65 -1.17
N VAL A 29 -10.30 -3.12 -0.16
CA VAL A 29 -9.78 -2.10 0.76
C VAL A 29 -8.60 -2.62 1.58
N LEU A 30 -8.72 -3.83 2.14
CA LEU A 30 -7.64 -4.47 2.91
C LEU A 30 -6.38 -4.68 2.06
N LEU A 31 -6.56 -5.06 0.79
CA LEU A 31 -5.45 -5.32 -0.13
C LEU A 31 -4.74 -4.02 -0.53
N ILE A 32 -5.48 -2.93 -0.75
CA ILE A 32 -4.85 -1.63 -1.00
C ILE A 32 -4.08 -1.13 0.23
N LEU A 33 -4.61 -1.30 1.45
CA LEU A 33 -3.88 -0.95 2.68
C LEU A 33 -2.53 -1.67 2.75
N MET A 34 -2.50 -2.98 2.49
CA MET A 34 -1.24 -3.74 2.45
C MET A 34 -0.29 -3.26 1.35
N GLN A 35 -0.82 -2.91 0.16
CA GLN A 35 0.00 -2.41 -0.94
C GLN A 35 0.61 -1.03 -0.64
N THR A 36 -0.11 -0.14 0.05
CA THR A 36 0.40 1.18 0.44
C THR A 36 1.55 1.10 1.45
N ILE A 37 1.50 0.13 2.38
CA ILE A 37 2.60 -0.16 3.31
C ILE A 37 3.85 -0.60 2.51
N LEU A 38 3.69 -1.50 1.54
CA LEU A 38 4.81 -1.94 0.69
C LEU A 38 5.42 -0.78 -0.11
N VAL A 39 4.60 0.13 -0.63
CA VAL A 39 5.05 1.32 -1.37
C VAL A 39 5.78 2.31 -0.45
N SER A 40 5.32 2.52 0.78
CA SER A 40 6.04 3.39 1.74
C SER A 40 7.44 2.87 2.09
N VAL A 41 7.60 1.54 2.19
CA VAL A 41 8.90 0.90 2.41
C VAL A 41 9.79 1.08 1.17
N MET A 42 9.23 1.06 -0.04
CA MET A 42 9.98 1.37 -1.26
C MET A 42 10.50 2.80 -1.31
N ILE A 43 9.67 3.76 -0.93
CA ILE A 43 10.04 5.18 -0.86
C ILE A 43 11.19 5.36 0.14
N TYR A 44 11.15 4.64 1.26
CA TYR A 44 12.24 4.62 2.23
C TYR A 44 13.57 4.10 1.62
N TYR A 45 13.53 2.98 0.89
CA TYR A 45 14.74 2.46 0.22
C TYR A 45 15.24 3.34 -0.94
N ALA A 46 14.36 4.13 -1.56
CA ALA A 46 14.71 5.05 -2.65
C ALA A 46 15.37 6.36 -2.16
N HIS A 47 15.76 6.44 -0.89
CA HIS A 47 16.36 7.63 -0.27
C HIS A 47 15.51 8.91 -0.37
N LEU A 48 14.20 8.78 -0.60
CA LEU A 48 13.26 9.86 -0.34
C LEU A 48 13.22 10.08 1.18
N SER A 49 13.15 11.35 1.61
CA SER A 49 13.20 11.69 3.03
C SER A 49 12.16 10.90 3.84
N PHE A 50 12.52 10.46 5.05
CA PHE A 50 11.61 9.74 5.97
C PHE A 50 10.27 10.45 6.18
N TRP A 51 10.27 11.78 6.05
CA TRP A 51 9.07 12.60 6.15
C TRP A 51 8.04 12.30 5.04
N MET A 52 8.51 12.02 3.82
CA MET A 52 7.64 11.71 2.69
C MET A 52 6.97 10.33 2.80
N SER A 53 7.71 9.29 3.24
CA SER A 53 7.11 7.97 3.46
C SER A 53 6.10 7.98 4.60
N TYR A 54 6.35 8.78 5.65
CA TYR A 54 5.44 8.95 6.78
C TYR A 54 4.12 9.63 6.41
N ILE A 55 4.18 10.74 5.66
CA ILE A 55 2.97 11.45 5.21
C ILE A 55 2.11 10.55 4.31
N LEU A 56 2.75 9.77 3.44
CA LEU A 56 2.04 8.88 2.51
C LEU A 56 1.23 7.81 3.27
N ILE A 57 1.79 7.24 4.35
CA ILE A 57 1.06 6.31 5.24
C ILE A 57 -0.12 7.01 5.94
N LEU A 58 0.08 8.21 6.49
CA LEU A 58 -0.97 8.91 7.24
C LEU A 58 -2.19 9.24 6.38
N ILE A 59 -1.97 9.74 5.17
CA ILE A 59 -3.06 10.12 4.26
C ILE A 59 -3.84 8.89 3.82
N PHE A 60 -3.13 7.81 3.44
CA PHE A 60 -3.79 6.59 2.97
C PHE A 60 -4.54 5.86 4.08
N LEU A 61 -3.95 5.73 5.27
CA LEU A 61 -4.56 5.03 6.39
C LEU A 61 -5.77 5.81 6.93
N GLY A 62 -5.70 7.14 6.99
CA GLY A 62 -6.84 7.99 7.35
C GLY A 62 -7.97 7.94 6.32
N GLY A 63 -7.65 8.13 5.03
CA GLY A 63 -8.65 8.18 3.96
C GLY A 63 -9.37 6.85 3.74
N MET A 64 -8.65 5.72 3.80
CA MET A 64 -9.26 4.40 3.59
C MET A 64 -10.11 3.93 4.76
N LEU A 65 -9.81 4.35 6.01
CA LEU A 65 -10.66 4.03 7.15
C LEU A 65 -12.01 4.74 7.09
N VAL A 66 -12.06 5.98 6.62
CA VAL A 66 -13.34 6.71 6.45
C VAL A 66 -14.21 6.01 5.40
N ILE A 67 -13.60 5.60 4.28
CA ILE A 67 -14.29 4.85 3.22
C ILE A 67 -14.74 3.47 3.74
N PHE A 68 -13.94 2.81 4.56
CA PHE A 68 -14.29 1.54 5.17
C PHE A 68 -15.54 1.65 6.07
N ILE A 69 -15.59 2.68 6.92
CA ILE A 69 -16.76 2.93 7.78
C ILE A 69 -18.00 3.20 6.91
N TYR A 70 -17.85 3.95 5.82
CA TYR A 70 -18.95 4.26 4.90
C TYR A 70 -19.52 3.02 4.18
N ILE A 71 -18.67 2.06 3.79
CA ILE A 71 -19.13 0.84 3.11
C ILE A 71 -19.67 -0.19 4.12
N ALA A 72 -19.20 -0.16 5.37
CA ALA A 72 -19.65 -1.05 6.42
C ALA A 72 -21.03 -0.69 7.00
N SER A 73 -21.44 0.58 6.89
CA SER A 73 -22.78 1.07 7.26
C SER A 73 -23.81 0.83 6.16
#